data_AF-A0A454JDA2-F1
#
_entry.id   AF-A0A454JDA2-F1
#
_cell.length_a   1.000
_cell.length_b   1.000
_cell.length_c   1.000
_cell.angle_alpha   90.00
_cell.angle_beta   90.00
_cell.angle_gamma   90.00
#
_symmetry.space_group_name_H-M   'P 1'
#
loop_
_entity.id
_entity.type
_entity.pdbx_description
1 polymer ?
#
loop_
_entity_poly.entity_id
_entity_poly.type
_entity_poly.pdbx_seq_one_letter_code
_entity_poly.pdbx_strand_id
1 'polypeptide(L)'
;MKKGILLFWPSFIIAVLATSVFFSIFDPAELTLHGNALFADKLSAYSVFFLISWAFGALNTAIVLVLEKSSRDINGFTPPPVQPMDEAEDPLRN
;
A
#
# COMPACT_ATOMS: atom_id res chain seq x y z
N MET A 1 -12.32 8.99 1.37
CA MET A 1 -11.39 9.34 2.48
C MET A 1 -10.98 8.16 3.38
N LYS A 2 -11.66 7.00 3.39
CA LYS A 2 -11.31 5.88 4.29
C LYS A 2 -10.07 5.06 3.89
N LYS A 3 -9.63 5.10 2.62
CA LYS A 3 -8.51 4.26 2.12
C LYS A 3 -7.13 4.70 2.63
N GLY A 4 -6.94 6.01 2.89
CA GLY A 4 -5.64 6.53 3.33
C GLY A 4 -5.24 6.05 4.72
N ILE A 5 -6.16 6.08 5.69
CA ILE A 5 -5.86 5.61 7.06
C ILE A 5 -5.58 4.10 7.07
N LEU A 6 -6.29 3.32 6.24
CA LEU A 6 -6.05 1.88 6.05
C LEU A 6 -4.70 1.58 5.38
N LEU A 7 -4.14 2.54 4.64
CA LEU A 7 -2.82 2.40 4.00
C LEU A 7 -1.69 2.78 4.97
N PHE A 8 -1.79 3.97 5.57
CA PHE A 8 -0.72 4.57 6.37
C PHE A 8 -0.57 3.94 7.75
N TRP A 9 -1.67 3.44 8.34
CA TRP A 9 -1.65 2.86 9.68
C TRP A 9 -0.89 1.52 9.75
N PRO A 10 -1.23 0.49 8.95
CA PRO A 10 -0.46 -0.76 8.98
C PRO A 10 0.97 -0.58 8.44
N SER A 11 1.19 0.32 7.47
CA SER A 11 2.55 0.59 6.99
C SER A 11 3.45 1.20 8.06
N PHE A 12 2.88 2.00 8.97
CA PHE A 12 3.61 2.56 10.11
C PHE A 12 4.14 1.47 11.05
N ILE A 13 3.32 0.45 11.34
CA ILE A 13 3.76 -0.68 12.19
C ILE A 13 4.91 -1.45 11.54
N ILE A 14 4.81 -1.72 10.24
CA ILE A 14 5.89 -2.37 9.47
C ILE A 14 7.15 -1.51 9.48
N ALA A 15 7.03 -0.20 9.35
CA ALA A 15 8.18 0.72 9.42
C ALA A 15 8.89 0.64 10.77
N VAL A 16 8.14 0.65 11.87
CA VAL A 16 8.70 0.52 13.24
C VAL A 16 9.44 -0.81 13.41
N LEU A 17 8.86 -1.92 12.94
CA LEU A 17 9.51 -3.23 13.01
C LEU A 17 10.79 -3.28 12.15
N ALA A 18 10.70 -2.82 10.89
CA ALA A 18 11.82 -2.82 9.96
C ALA A 18 12.98 -1.96 10.49
N THR A 19 12.70 -0.75 10.96
CA THR A 19 13.70 0.16 11.51
C THR A 19 14.32 -0.40 12.79
N SER A 20 13.54 -1.02 13.68
CA SER A 20 14.06 -1.65 14.89
C SER A 20 15.05 -2.77 14.57
N VAL A 21 14.75 -3.59 13.57
CA VAL A 21 15.66 -4.65 13.09
C VAL A 21 16.90 -4.04 12.43
N PHE A 22 16.72 -3.08 11.52
CA PHE A 22 17.84 -2.42 10.83
C PHE A 22 18.80 -1.74 11.80
N PHE A 23 18.27 -0.99 12.77
CA PHE A 23 19.08 -0.25 13.75
C PHE A 23 19.77 -1.18 14.75
N SER A 24 19.25 -2.39 14.96
CA SER A 24 19.94 -3.42 15.77
C SER A 24 21.16 -4.00 15.05
N ILE A 25 21.20 -3.94 13.72
CA ILE A 25 22.30 -4.51 12.91
C ILE A 25 23.29 -3.42 12.50
N PHE A 26 22.82 -2.23 12.16
CA PHE A 26 23.62 -1.12 11.66
C PHE A 26 23.29 0.16 12.44
N ASP A 27 24.28 0.94 12.85
CA ASP A 27 24.03 2.28 13.39
C ASP A 27 23.84 3.27 12.21
N PRO A 28 22.61 3.79 11.98
CA PRO A 28 22.38 4.74 10.89
C PRO A 28 23.17 6.05 11.06
N ALA A 29 23.61 6.40 12.27
CA ALA A 29 24.41 7.58 12.52
C ALA A 29 25.88 7.41 12.07
N GLU A 30 26.35 6.18 11.90
CA GLU A 30 27.72 5.88 11.47
C GLU A 30 27.83 5.69 9.94
N LEU A 31 26.74 5.83 9.19
CA LEU A 31 26.81 5.78 7.72
C LEU A 31 27.70 6.92 7.20
N THR A 32 28.72 6.55 6.44
CA THR A 32 29.59 7.49 5.74
C THR A 32 29.42 7.34 4.24
N LEU A 33 29.43 8.46 3.52
CA LEU A 33 29.37 8.51 2.07
C LEU A 33 30.64 9.22 1.57
N HIS A 34 31.47 8.51 0.81
CA HIS A 34 32.79 8.99 0.36
C HIS A 34 33.69 9.47 1.52
N GLY A 35 33.63 8.79 2.67
CA GLY A 35 34.44 9.10 3.86
C GLY A 35 33.95 10.29 4.70
N ASN A 36 32.85 10.95 4.31
CA ASN A 36 32.19 11.97 5.12
C ASN A 36 30.95 11.39 5.80
N ALA A 37 30.62 11.86 7.01
CA ALA A 37 29.38 11.49 7.67
C ALA A 37 28.19 11.84 6.78
N LEU A 38 27.32 10.85 6.52
CA LEU A 38 26.14 11.04 5.67
C LEU A 38 25.13 11.99 6.31
N PHE A 39 25.08 12.01 7.64
CA PHE A 39 24.21 12.87 8.42
C PHE A 39 25.03 13.69 9.41
N ALA A 40 24.67 14.97 9.56
CA ALA A 40 25.32 15.87 10.50
C ALA A 40 24.88 15.64 11.96
N ASP A 41 23.68 15.10 12.15
CA ASP A 41 23.10 14.84 13.47
C ASP A 41 22.40 13.48 13.51
N LYS A 42 22.40 12.85 14.69
CA LYS A 42 21.78 11.55 14.93
C LYS A 42 20.28 11.59 14.63
N LEU A 43 19.58 12.66 15.03
CA LEU A 43 18.14 12.79 14.81
C LEU A 43 17.79 12.71 13.32
N SER A 44 18.59 13.36 12.47
CA SER A 44 18.39 13.31 11.01
C SER A 44 18.58 11.91 10.46
N ALA A 45 19.62 11.19 10.90
CA ALA A 45 19.89 9.83 10.46
C ALA A 45 18.71 8.88 10.77
N TYR A 46 18.32 8.79 12.05
CA TYR A 46 17.24 7.89 12.47
C TYR A 46 15.89 8.26 11.83
N SER A 47 15.59 9.56 11.72
CA SER A 47 14.31 10.02 11.14
C SER A 47 14.21 9.71 9.65
N VAL A 48 15.30 9.91 8.88
CA VAL A 48 15.31 9.63 7.44
C VAL A 48 15.11 8.14 7.18
N PHE A 49 15.83 7.27 7.89
CA PHE A 49 15.66 5.82 7.76
C PHE A 49 14.24 5.38 8.13
N PHE A 50 13.66 5.98 9.17
CA PHE A 50 12.28 5.72 9.55
C PHE A 50 11.29 6.10 8.45
N LEU A 51 11.42 7.30 7.90
CA LEU A 51 10.53 7.79 6.85
C LEU A 51 10.66 6.98 5.56
N ILE A 52 11.88 6.58 5.18
CA ILE A 52 12.11 5.70 4.01
C ILE A 52 11.45 4.35 4.24
N SER A 53 11.63 3.76 5.42
CA SER A 53 11.01 2.47 5.76
C SER A 53 9.48 2.56 5.75
N TRP A 54 8.93 3.68 6.23
CA TRP A 54 7.49 3.93 6.19
C TRP A 54 6.94 4.12 4.78
N ALA A 55 7.66 4.86 3.94
CA ALA A 55 7.32 5.01 2.53
C ALA A 55 7.36 3.67 1.79
N PHE A 56 8.37 2.82 2.06
CA PHE A 56 8.47 1.48 1.50
C PHE A 56 7.30 0.59 1.94
N GLY A 57 6.96 0.61 3.23
CA GLY A 57 5.78 -0.08 3.75
C GLY A 57 4.47 0.40 3.11
N ALA A 58 4.32 1.72 2.93
CA ALA A 58 3.15 2.30 2.28
C ALA A 58 3.07 1.89 0.79
N LEU A 59 4.20 1.87 0.09
CA LEU A 59 4.28 1.42 -1.30
C LEU A 59 3.89 -0.06 -1.41
N ASN A 60 4.41 -0.92 -0.53
CA ASN A 60 4.06 -2.34 -0.52
C ASN A 60 2.55 -2.55 -0.31
N THR A 61 1.96 -1.89 0.69
CA THR A 61 0.51 -1.99 0.93
C THR A 61 -0.30 -1.44 -0.25
N ALA A 62 0.18 -0.37 -0.91
CA ALA A 62 -0.48 0.17 -2.10
C ALA A 62 -0.46 -0.83 -3.26
N ILE A 63 0.66 -1.52 -3.48
CA ILE A 63 0.79 -2.58 -4.49
C ILE A 63 -0.19 -3.72 -4.18
N VAL A 64 -0.24 -4.19 -2.94
CA VAL A 64 -1.18 -5.25 -2.53
C VAL A 64 -2.62 -4.84 -2.80
N LEU A 65 -3.02 -3.61 -2.45
CA LEU A 65 -4.37 -3.10 -2.72
C LEU A 65 -4.70 -2.99 -4.22
N VAL A 66 -3.70 -2.72 -5.06
CA VAL A 66 -3.86 -2.75 -6.53
C VAL A 66 -4.06 -4.18 -7.02
N LEU A 67 -3.31 -5.14 -6.47
CA LEU A 67 -3.41 -6.56 -6.82
C LEU A 67 -4.71 -7.21 -6.34
N GLU A 68 -5.24 -6.79 -5.18
CA GLU A 68 -6.52 -7.28 -4.64
C GLU A 68 -7.75 -6.73 -5.39
N LYS A 69 -7.57 -5.77 -6.31
CA LYS A 69 -8.68 -5.14 -7.02
C LYS A 69 -9.41 -6.17 -7.89
N SER A 70 -10.71 -6.35 -7.65
CA SER A 70 -11.54 -7.35 -8.36
C SER A 70 -11.58 -7.11 -9.87
N SER A 71 -11.67 -8.20 -10.66
CA SER A 71 -11.82 -8.12 -12.11
C SER A 71 -13.02 -7.27 -12.55
N ARG A 72 -14.10 -7.17 -11.76
CA ARG A 72 -15.22 -6.27 -12.08
C ARG A 72 -14.80 -4.79 -12.04
N ASP A 73 -14.00 -4.41 -11.05
CA ASP A 73 -13.49 -3.05 -10.89
C ASP A 73 -12.42 -2.68 -11.92
N ILE A 74 -11.76 -3.67 -12.52
CA ILE A 74 -10.74 -3.50 -13.57
C ILE A 74 -11.37 -3.50 -14.96
N ASN A 75 -12.25 -4.47 -15.24
CA ASN A 75 -12.79 -4.73 -16.57
C ASN A 75 -14.06 -3.94 -16.88
N GLY A 76 -14.60 -3.20 -15.91
CA GLY A 76 -15.77 -2.33 -16.13
C GLY A 76 -17.01 -3.09 -16.59
N PHE A 77 -17.16 -4.36 -16.21
CA PHE A 77 -18.33 -5.15 -16.60
C PHE A 77 -19.59 -4.52 -16.00
N THR A 78 -20.28 -3.73 -16.81
CA THR A 78 -21.67 -3.37 -16.57
C THR A 78 -22.52 -4.55 -17.01
N PRO A 79 -23.23 -5.22 -16.10
CA PRO A 79 -24.21 -6.22 -16.51
C PRO A 79 -25.14 -5.57 -17.53
N PRO A 80 -25.46 -6.24 -18.65
CA PRO A 80 -26.48 -5.75 -19.56
C PRO A 80 -27.74 -5.42 -18.75
N PRO A 81 -28.46 -4.33 -19.07
CA PRO A 81 -29.74 -4.08 -18.44
C PRO A 81 -30.61 -5.33 -18.61
N VAL A 82 -31.22 -5.78 -17.51
CA VAL A 82 -32.16 -6.90 -17.54
C VAL A 82 -33.28 -6.48 -18.48
N GLN A 83 -33.26 -6.99 -19.71
CA GLN A 83 -34.37 -6.81 -20.62
C GLN A 83 -35.54 -7.57 -20.00
N PRO A 84 -36.67 -6.89 -19.68
CA PRO A 84 -37.87 -7.61 -19.31
C PRO A 84 -38.15 -8.60 -20.42
N MET A 85 -38.33 -9.87 -20.07
CA MET A 85 -38.79 -10.86 -21.04
C MET A 85 -40.11 -10.31 -21.60
N ASP A 86 -40.20 -10.11 -22.93
CA ASP A 86 -41.45 -9.70 -23.52
C ASP A 86 -42.49 -10.75 -23.16
N GLU A 87 -43.57 -10.31 -22.53
CA GLU A 87 -44.65 -11.16 -22.01
C GLU A 87 -45.26 -12.11 -23.07
N ALA A 88 -45.03 -11.81 -24.36
CA ALA A 88 -45.45 -12.61 -25.50
C ALA A 88 -44.52 -13.80 -25.84
N GLU A 89 -43.29 -13.83 -25.32
CA GLU A 89 -42.30 -14.90 -25.52
C GLU A 89 -42.18 -15.84 -24.31
N ASP A 90 -42.96 -15.64 -23.24
CA ASP A 90 -42.96 -16.51 -22.07
C ASP A 90 -43.51 -17.92 -22.44
N PRO A 91 -42.64 -18.95 -22.55
CA PRO A 91 -43.07 -20.29 -22.95
C PRO A 91 -43.86 -21.02 -21.85
N LEU A 92 -43.96 -20.41 -20.65
CA LEU A 92 -44.55 -21.00 -19.45
C LEU A 92 -45.89 -20.34 -19.10
N ARG A 93 -46.38 -19.41 -19.93
CA ARG A 93 -47.66 -18.72 -19.76
C ARG A 93 -48.78 -19.52 -20.42
N ASN A 94 -49.33 -20.48 -19.68
CA ASN A 94 -50.56 -21.21 -20.03
C ASN A 94 -51.81 -20.35 -19.78
#